data_AF-A0A0E2AZB5-F1
#
_entry.id   AF-A0A0E2AZB5-F1
#
_cell.length_a   1.000
_cell.length_b   1.000
_cell.length_c   1.000
_cell.angle_alpha   90.00
_cell.angle_beta   90.00
_cell.angle_gamma   90.00
#
_symmetry.space_group_name_H-M   'P 1'
#
loop_
_entity.id
_entity.type
_entity.pdbx_description
1 polymer ?
#
loop_
_entity_poly.entity_id
_entity_poly.type
_entity_poly.pdbx_seq_one_letter_code
_entity_poly.pdbx_strand_id
1 'polypeptide(L)'
;MLVRLHYLKHAYWQYFCGNEYFEHDFPCDPTNLVKWRKRICSDGVKKLLEGTIFLGQREGQIKDPEFRRVHVDTTVQEKGITFPTDAKLYHKMRQVLLCSCFQEEDIQLN
;
A
#
# COMPACT_ATOMS: atom_id res chain seq x y z
N MET A 1 9.18 4.42 -7.00
CA MET A 1 9.39 5.48 -8.02
C MET A 1 8.24 6.50 -8.05
N LEU A 2 6.97 6.08 -7.88
CA LEU A 2 5.81 6.97 -7.93
C LEU A 2 5.74 8.04 -6.80
N VAL A 3 6.07 7.68 -5.56
CA VAL A 3 6.09 8.64 -4.42
C VAL A 3 7.05 9.82 -4.68
N ARG A 4 8.13 9.56 -5.42
CA ARG A 4 9.20 10.53 -5.71
C ARG A 4 8.72 11.67 -6.62
N LEU A 5 7.99 11.30 -7.67
CA LEU A 5 7.44 12.27 -8.61
C LEU A 5 6.30 13.06 -8.00
N HIS A 6 5.58 12.48 -7.04
CA HIS A 6 4.47 13.17 -6.37
C HIS A 6 4.97 14.27 -5.44
N TYR A 7 6.04 14.03 -4.67
CA TYR A 7 6.58 15.04 -3.74
C TYR A 7 7.03 16.33 -4.43
N LEU A 8 7.77 16.23 -5.54
CA LEU A 8 8.22 17.41 -6.28
C LEU A 8 7.12 18.14 -7.05
N LYS A 9 5.99 17.47 -7.33
CA LYS A 9 4.92 18.03 -8.16
C LYS A 9 3.78 18.64 -7.34
N HIS A 10 3.67 18.28 -6.07
CA HIS A 10 2.53 18.68 -5.25
C HIS A 10 2.99 19.48 -4.03
N ALA A 11 2.75 20.79 -4.05
CA ALA A 11 3.01 21.67 -2.91
C ALA A 11 2.29 21.23 -1.63
N TYR A 12 1.09 20.65 -1.77
CA TYR A 12 0.36 20.05 -0.66
C TYR A 12 1.16 18.97 0.07
N TRP A 13 1.86 18.11 -0.67
CA TRP A 13 2.62 17.02 -0.06
C TRP A 13 3.85 17.54 0.67
N GLN A 14 4.49 18.59 0.15
CA GLN A 14 5.60 19.25 0.82
C GLN A 14 5.15 19.95 2.09
N TYR A 15 4.02 20.66 2.03
CA TYR A 15 3.42 21.30 3.20
C TYR A 15 3.02 20.28 4.27
N PHE A 16 2.42 19.14 3.88
CA PHE A 16 2.11 18.06 4.81
C PHE A 16 3.35 17.49 5.49
N CYS A 17 4.48 17.44 4.79
CA CYS A 17 5.77 17.05 5.37
C CYS A 17 6.40 18.13 6.27
N GLY A 18 5.77 19.29 6.43
CA GLY A 18 6.22 20.38 7.28
C GLY A 18 7.09 21.43 6.58
N ASN A 19 7.16 21.42 5.25
CA ASN A 19 7.88 22.45 4.51
C ASN A 19 7.04 23.74 4.46
N GLU A 20 7.67 24.87 4.77
CA GLU A 20 7.05 26.20 4.67
C GLU A 20 7.11 26.76 3.25
N TYR A 21 8.13 26.37 2.49
CA TYR A 21 8.36 26.81 1.12
C TYR A 21 8.37 25.63 0.14
N PHE A 22 8.07 25.92 -1.12
CA PHE A 22 8.11 24.93 -2.18
C PHE A 22 9.55 24.63 -2.58
N GLU A 23 9.94 23.37 -2.49
CA GLU A 23 11.26 22.87 -2.84
C GLU A 23 11.22 22.08 -4.15
N HIS A 24 12.23 22.29 -4.98
CA HIS A 24 12.39 21.60 -6.27
C HIS A 24 13.35 20.42 -6.21
N ASP A 25 14.04 20.27 -5.07
CA ASP A 25 15.01 19.21 -4.85
C ASP A 25 14.39 18.05 -4.08
N PHE A 26 14.96 16.87 -4.28
CA PHE A 26 14.51 15.71 -3.52
C PHE A 26 14.98 15.81 -2.07
N PRO A 27 14.15 15.43 -1.09
CA PRO A 27 14.50 15.51 0.32
C PRO A 27 15.61 14.53 0.71
N CYS A 28 15.81 13.46 -0.08
CA CYS A 28 16.94 12.56 0.07
C CYS A 28 17.26 11.81 -1.22
N ASP A 29 18.49 11.29 -1.31
CA ASP A 29 18.84 10.29 -2.32
C ASP A 29 18.05 8.99 -2.05
N PRO A 30 17.31 8.45 -3.03
CA PRO A 30 16.47 7.27 -2.88
C PRO A 30 17.26 6.00 -2.54
N THR A 31 18.53 5.95 -2.94
CA THR A 31 19.45 4.87 -2.59
C THR A 31 19.68 4.83 -1.09
N ASN A 32 19.63 5.97 -0.40
CA ASN A 32 19.79 6.04 1.05
C ASN A 32 18.66 5.31 1.77
N LEU A 33 17.41 5.43 1.31
CA LEU A 33 16.27 4.72 1.91
C LEU A 33 16.39 3.20 1.72
N VAL A 34 16.87 2.75 0.57
CA VAL A 34 17.12 1.32 0.31
C VAL A 34 18.24 0.79 1.19
N LYS A 35 19.36 1.52 1.27
CA LYS A 35 20.50 1.17 2.13
C LYS A 35 20.11 1.16 3.60
N TRP A 36 19.36 2.17 4.05
CA TRP A 36 18.87 2.28 5.41
C TRP A 36 17.97 1.09 5.78
N ARG A 37 17.00 0.74 4.92
CA ARG A 37 16.13 -0.43 5.12
C ARG A 37 16.93 -1.71 5.26
N LYS A 38 17.96 -1.91 4.43
CA LYS A 38 18.86 -3.07 4.52
C LYS A 38 19.68 -3.06 5.82
N ARG A 39 20.11 -1.88 6.29
CA ARG A 39 20.93 -1.72 7.50
C ARG A 39 20.15 -2.01 8.78
N ILE A 40 18.91 -1.56 8.88
CA ILE A 40 18.08 -1.79 10.08
C ILE A 40 17.48 -3.20 10.12
N CYS A 41 17.24 -3.80 8.95
CA CYS A 41 16.60 -5.11 8.80
C CYS A 41 15.24 -5.22 9.53
N SER A 42 14.74 -6.44 9.71
CA SER A 42 13.51 -6.73 10.47
C SER A 42 13.60 -6.26 11.91
N ASP A 43 14.73 -6.49 12.55
CA ASP A 43 14.90 -6.28 13.99
C ASP A 43 14.91 -4.79 14.35
N GLY A 44 15.53 -3.97 13.50
CA GLY A 44 15.51 -2.52 13.66
C GLY A 44 14.12 -1.92 13.43
N VAL A 45 13.35 -2.46 12.48
CA VAL A 45 11.94 -2.04 12.29
C VAL A 45 11.09 -2.41 13.50
N LYS A 46 11.32 -3.58 14.10
CA LYS A 46 10.61 -3.97 15.34
C LYS A 46 10.89 -3.00 16.48
N LYS A 47 12.16 -2.63 16.70
CA LYS A 47 12.55 -1.63 17.71
C LYS A 47 11.94 -0.25 17.43
N LEU A 48 11.88 0.14 16.16
CA LEU A 48 11.23 1.40 15.76
C LEU A 48 9.74 1.38 16.12
N LEU A 49 9.05 0.28 15.85
CA LEU A 49 7.63 0.13 16.18
C LEU A 49 7.41 0.14 17.70
N GLU A 50 8.23 -0.60 18.47
CA GLU A 50 8.20 -0.59 19.93
C GLU A 50 8.38 0.84 20.48
N GLY A 51 9.34 1.60 19.95
CA GLY A 51 9.56 2.99 20.33
C GLY A 51 8.39 3.92 20.03
N THR A 52 7.75 3.76 18.87
CA THR A 52 6.57 4.55 18.48
C THR A 52 5.37 4.25 19.38
N ILE A 53 5.15 2.98 19.74
CA ILE A 53 4.07 2.59 20.65
C ILE A 53 4.30 3.20 22.03
N PHE A 54 5.52 3.06 22.56
CA PHE A 54 5.88 3.63 23.86
C PHE A 54 5.71 5.15 23.89
N LEU A 55 6.12 5.84 22.83
CA LEU A 55 5.91 7.28 22.69
C LEU A 55 4.42 7.62 22.68
N GLY A 56 3.61 6.87 21.92
CA GLY A 56 2.16 7.06 21.88
C GLY A 56 1.48 6.88 23.24
N GLN A 57 1.94 5.93 24.06
CA GLN A 57 1.47 5.77 25.44
C GLN A 57 1.86 6.97 26.31
N ARG A 58 3.12 7.40 26.22
CA ARG A 58 3.65 8.52 27.02
C ARG A 58 2.96 9.84 26.72
N GLU A 59 2.68 10.12 25.45
CA GLU A 59 1.99 11.33 24.99
C GLU A 59 0.45 11.23 25.15
N GLY A 60 -0.06 10.14 25.75
CA GLY A 60 -1.48 9.93 25.99
C GLY A 60 -2.32 9.70 24.72
N GLN A 61 -1.68 9.44 23.58
CA GLN A 61 -2.34 9.18 22.30
C GLN A 61 -2.90 7.77 22.21
N ILE A 62 -2.35 6.82 22.98
CA ILE A 62 -2.81 5.43 23.04
C ILE A 62 -3.18 5.11 24.49
N LYS A 63 -4.44 4.76 24.73
CA LYS A 63 -4.91 4.35 26.07
C LYS A 63 -4.72 2.85 26.28
N ASP A 64 -4.51 2.43 27.52
CA ASP A 64 -4.39 1.02 27.91
C ASP A 64 -5.46 0.06 27.36
N PRO A 65 -6.77 0.41 27.29
CA PRO A 65 -7.78 -0.47 26.72
C PRO A 65 -7.64 -0.69 25.20
N GLU A 66 -6.94 0.18 24.47
CA GLU A 66 -6.78 0.08 23.01
C GLU A 66 -5.82 -1.06 22.61
N PHE A 67 -4.89 -1.46 23.50
CA PHE A 67 -4.00 -2.60 23.28
C PHE A 67 -4.71 -3.95 23.26
N ARG A 68 -5.98 -4.01 23.70
CA ARG A 68 -6.76 -5.26 23.71
C ARG A 68 -7.12 -5.74 22.32
N ARG A 69 -7.11 -4.86 21.31
CA ARG A 69 -7.51 -5.19 19.94
C ARG A 69 -6.54 -4.57 18.95
N VAL A 70 -5.78 -5.43 18.26
CA VAL A 70 -4.93 -5.01 17.16
C VAL A 70 -5.71 -5.12 15.86
N HIS A 71 -5.91 -3.99 15.19
CA HIS A 71 -6.44 -3.96 13.83
C HIS A 71 -5.28 -4.17 12.86
N VAL A 72 -5.18 -5.38 12.30
CA VAL A 72 -4.23 -5.66 11.22
C VAL A 72 -4.97 -5.50 9.91
N ASP A 73 -4.70 -4.39 9.21
CA ASP A 73 -5.20 -4.21 7.86
C ASP A 73 -4.38 -5.06 6.89
N THR A 74 -4.92 -6.22 6.51
CA THR A 74 -4.29 -7.14 5.54
C THR A 74 -4.65 -6.80 4.09
N THR A 75 -5.09 -5.58 3.79
CA THR A 75 -5.43 -5.16 2.42
C THR A 75 -4.18 -4.91 1.55
N VAL A 76 -3.26 -5.87 1.55
CA VAL A 76 -2.50 -6.12 0.32
C VAL A 76 -3.48 -6.77 -0.63
N GLN A 77 -4.20 -5.94 -1.39
CA GLN A 77 -4.72 -6.41 -2.66
C GLN A 77 -3.52 -6.98 -3.40
N GLU A 78 -3.53 -8.28 -3.72
CA GLU A 78 -2.47 -8.88 -4.52
C GLU A 78 -2.24 -7.94 -5.69
N LYS A 79 -1.05 -7.36 -5.75
CA LYS A 79 -0.69 -6.46 -6.83
C LYS A 79 -0.70 -7.36 -8.06
N GLY A 80 -1.81 -7.39 -8.77
CA GLY A 80 -2.03 -8.27 -9.93
C GLY A 80 -0.76 -8.21 -10.75
N ILE A 81 -0.01 -9.32 -10.75
CA ILE A 81 1.38 -9.35 -11.20
C ILE A 81 1.45 -9.09 -12.73
N THR A 82 0.29 -9.00 -13.39
CA THR A 82 0.14 -8.45 -14.73
C THR A 82 -0.67 -7.16 -14.69
N PHE A 83 -0.19 -6.15 -15.42
CA PHE A 83 -0.98 -4.98 -15.83
C PHE A 83 -2.39 -5.42 -16.29
N PRO A 84 -3.48 -4.82 -15.77
CA PRO A 84 -4.82 -5.14 -16.23
C PRO A 84 -4.97 -4.59 -17.65
N THR A 85 -4.64 -5.40 -18.65
CA THR A 85 -5.07 -5.10 -20.01
C THR A 85 -6.54 -5.48 -20.09
N ASP A 86 -7.39 -4.56 -20.54
CA ASP A 86 -8.83 -4.79 -20.70
C ASP A 86 -9.13 -6.10 -21.43
N ALA A 87 -8.27 -6.51 -22.38
CA ALA A 87 -8.35 -7.80 -23.07
C ALA A 87 -8.43 -9.04 -22.14
N LYS A 88 -7.67 -9.08 -21.04
CA LYS A 88 -7.72 -10.21 -20.08
C LYS A 88 -9.03 -10.19 -19.30
N LEU A 89 -9.52 -9.00 -18.95
CA LEU A 89 -10.79 -8.84 -18.25
C LEU A 89 -11.96 -9.23 -19.16
N TYR A 90 -11.98 -8.78 -20.41
CA TYR A 90 -12.96 -9.18 -21.42
C TYR A 90 -12.97 -10.69 -21.64
N HIS A 91 -11.80 -11.33 -21.73
CA HIS A 91 -11.73 -12.79 -21.88
C HIS A 91 -12.33 -13.52 -20.67
N LYS A 92 -12.03 -13.05 -19.46
CA LYS A 92 -12.58 -13.62 -18.22
C LYS A 92 -14.09 -13.41 -18.13
N MET A 93 -14.59 -12.21 -18.45
CA MET A 93 -16.04 -11.94 -18.48
C MET A 93 -16.75 -12.78 -19.54
N ARG A 94 -16.15 -12.98 -20.73
CA ARG A 94 -16.70 -13.85 -21.77
C ARG A 94 -16.81 -15.31 -21.30
N GLN A 95 -15.80 -15.83 -20.60
CA GLN A 95 -15.86 -17.18 -20.02
C GLN A 95 -16.98 -17.29 -18.97
N VAL A 96 -17.10 -16.30 -18.09
CA VAL A 96 -18.16 -16.28 -17.07
C VAL A 96 -19.54 -16.24 -17.72
N LEU A 97 -19.75 -15.39 -18.73
CA LEU A 97 -21.01 -15.30 -19.48
C LEU A 97 -21.36 -16.60 -20.21
N LEU A 98 -20.38 -17.27 -20.81
CA LEU A 98 -20.58 -18.58 -21.42
C LEU A 98 -20.99 -19.60 -20.36
N CYS A 99 -20.26 -19.69 -19.25
CA CYS A 99 -20.61 -20.60 -18.16
C CYS A 99 -22.00 -20.32 -17.56
N SER A 100 -22.41 -19.05 -17.43
CA SER A 100 -23.76 -18.73 -16.95
C SER A 100 -24.84 -19.09 -17.97
N CYS A 101 -24.61 -18.86 -19.27
CA CYS A 101 -25.56 -19.28 -20.31
C CYS A 101 -25.68 -20.82 -20.38
N PHE A 102 -24.57 -21.56 -20.26
CA PHE A 102 -24.60 -23.03 -20.23
C PHE A 102 -25.22 -23.61 -18.95
N GLN A 103 -25.36 -22.82 -17.87
CA GLN A 103 -26.08 -23.24 -16.67
C GLN A 103 -27.60 -23.00 -16.77
N GLU A 104 -28.04 -22.05 -17.59
CA GLU A 104 -29.46 -21.79 -17.85
C GLU A 104 -30.01 -22.65 -18.99
N GLU A 105 -29.16 -23.09 -19.92
CA GLU A 105 -29.55 -23.94 -21.04
C GLU A 105 -28.81 -25.29 -21.03
N ASP A 106 -29.50 -26.33 -20.56
CA ASP A 106 -29.11 -27.74 -20.65
C ASP A 106 -29.20 -28.22 -22.11
N ILE A 107 -28.39 -27.63 -23.00
CA ILE A 107 -28.36 -27.96 -24.43
C ILE A 107 -27.28 -29.01 -24.69
N GLN A 108 -27.75 -30.22 -24.98
CA GLN A 108 -26.97 -31.33 -25.55
C GLN A 108 -26.35 -30.90 -26.89
N LEU A 109 -25.02 -30.78 -26.93
CA LEU A 109 -24.27 -30.71 -28.18
C LEU A 109 -24.03 -32.15 -28.67
N ASN A 110 -24.70 -32.51 -29.78
CA ASN A 110 -24.34 -33.66 -30.62
C ASN A 110 -22.99 -33.47 -31.30
#